data_AF-A0A0E9LSS7-F1
#
_entry.id   AF-A0A0E9LSS7-F1
#
_cell.length_a   1.000
_cell.length_b   1.000
_cell.length_c   1.000
_cell.angle_alpha   90.00
_cell.angle_beta   90.00
_cell.angle_gamma   90.00
#
_symmetry.space_group_name_H-M   'P 1'
#
loop_
_entity.id
_entity.type
_entity.pdbx_description
1 polymer ?
#
loop_
_entity_poly.entity_id
_entity_poly.type
_entity_poly.pdbx_seq_one_letter_code
_entity_poly.pdbx_strand_id
1 'polypeptide(L)'
;MAMRKKALFGMIPLLLLACFPTLNAQQTWAKTGSFTTFTDVGEPGIKGQASYREPDQKYRISGSGENIWYGRDSFSLLSKK
;
A
#
# COMPACT_ATOMS: atom_id res chain seq x y z
N MET A 1 -19.22 50.72 -20.29
CA MET A 1 -18.29 50.31 -19.21
C MET A 1 -19.02 49.27 -18.36
N ALA A 2 -18.32 48.24 -17.84
CA ALA A 2 -18.83 47.20 -16.93
C ALA A 2 -19.58 45.97 -17.51
N MET A 3 -18.97 45.23 -18.45
CA MET A 3 -19.36 43.82 -18.66
C MET A 3 -18.18 42.96 -19.14
N ARG A 4 -17.07 42.92 -18.40
CA ARG A 4 -15.95 42.00 -18.67
C ARG A 4 -15.31 41.34 -17.45
N LYS A 5 -15.75 41.65 -16.22
CA LYS A 5 -15.12 41.12 -14.99
C LYS A 5 -15.81 39.90 -14.37
N LYS A 6 -17.04 39.56 -14.79
CA LYS A 6 -17.80 38.44 -14.20
C LYS A 6 -17.34 37.06 -14.70
N ALA A 7 -16.87 36.96 -15.96
CA ALA A 7 -16.39 35.70 -16.53
C ALA A 7 -15.04 35.25 -15.95
N LEU A 8 -14.17 36.20 -15.53
CA LEU A 8 -12.85 35.88 -15.00
C LEU A 8 -12.90 35.34 -13.56
N PHE A 9 -13.90 35.76 -12.77
CA PHE A 9 -14.10 35.28 -11.39
C PHE A 9 -14.72 33.87 -11.32
N GLY A 10 -15.38 33.42 -12.39
CA GLY A 10 -15.97 32.08 -12.46
C GLY A 10 -14.98 30.96 -12.82
N MET A 11 -13.77 31.31 -13.27
CA MET A 11 -12.76 30.33 -13.72
C MET A 11 -11.76 29.95 -12.62
N ILE A 12 -11.74 30.69 -11.51
CA ILE A 12 -10.86 30.48 -10.35
C ILE A 12 -11.26 29.22 -9.54
N PRO A 13 -12.55 28.94 -9.27
CA PRO A 13 -12.94 27.70 -8.57
C PRO A 13 -12.66 26.45 -9.41
N LEU A 14 -12.70 26.57 -10.75
CA LEU A 14 -12.50 25.46 -11.68
C LEU A 14 -11.01 25.09 -11.82
N LEU A 15 -10.09 26.05 -11.72
CA LEU A 15 -8.65 25.79 -11.70
C LEU A 15 -8.17 25.21 -10.35
N LEU A 16 -8.79 25.60 -9.23
CA LEU A 16 -8.46 25.06 -7.91
C LEU A 16 -8.84 23.59 -7.74
N LEU A 17 -9.83 23.10 -8.49
CA LEU A 17 -10.25 21.69 -8.46
C LEU A 17 -9.32 20.75 -9.25
N ALA A 18 -8.46 21.28 -10.12
CA ALA A 18 -7.51 20.50 -10.92
C ALA A 18 -6.20 20.17 -10.18
N CYS A 19 -6.02 20.70 -8.96
CA CYS A 19 -4.79 20.56 -8.18
C CYS A 19 -4.91 19.55 -7.02
N PHE A 20 -5.94 18.71 -7.00
CA PHE A 20 -5.95 17.59 -6.07
C PHE A 20 -5.00 16.51 -6.60
N PRO A 21 -3.83 16.28 -5.96
CA PRO A 21 -3.02 15.13 -6.30
C PRO A 21 -3.90 13.88 -6.14
N THR A 22 -3.75 12.96 -7.09
CA THR A 22 -4.36 11.64 -7.09
C THR A 22 -4.48 11.11 -5.67
N LEU A 23 -5.72 10.95 -5.19
CA LEU A 23 -6.00 10.17 -4.00
C LEU A 23 -5.28 8.82 -4.19
N ASN A 24 -4.20 8.60 -3.45
CA ASN A 24 -3.69 7.26 -3.26
C ASN A 24 -4.81 6.52 -2.53
N ALA A 25 -5.70 5.89 -3.30
CA ALA A 25 -6.66 4.94 -2.78
C ALA A 25 -5.87 4.02 -1.85
N GLN A 26 -6.32 3.95 -0.59
CA GLN A 26 -5.69 3.19 0.47
C GLN A 26 -5.19 1.87 -0.11
N GLN A 27 -3.87 1.63 -0.09
CA GLN A 27 -3.32 0.32 -0.41
C GLN A 27 -3.89 -0.64 0.64
N THR A 28 -5.03 -1.24 0.33
CA THR A 28 -5.60 -2.33 1.08
C THR A 28 -4.71 -3.51 0.81
N TRP A 29 -3.70 -3.68 1.65
CA TRP A 29 -2.95 -4.92 1.75
C TRP A 29 -3.99 -6.05 1.80
N ALA A 30 -3.92 -6.96 0.83
CA ALA A 30 -4.87 -8.06 0.74
C ALA A 30 -4.84 -8.82 2.06
N LYS A 31 -5.93 -8.76 2.82
CA LYS A 31 -6.04 -9.39 4.13
C LYS A 31 -5.82 -10.88 3.97
N THR A 32 -4.78 -11.41 4.61
CA THR A 32 -4.48 -12.84 4.62
C THR A 32 -4.99 -13.39 5.94
N GLY A 33 -6.23 -13.90 5.93
CA GLY A 33 -6.92 -14.38 7.13
C GLY A 33 -7.11 -13.29 8.19
N SER A 34 -6.43 -13.42 9.32
CA SER A 34 -6.43 -12.46 10.45
C SER A 34 -5.31 -11.42 10.35
N PHE A 35 -4.36 -11.61 9.45
CA PHE A 35 -3.22 -10.71 9.24
C PHE A 35 -3.53 -9.70 8.14
N THR A 36 -2.98 -8.50 8.31
CA THR A 36 -3.27 -7.36 7.44
C THR A 36 -2.09 -6.99 6.58
N THR A 37 -0.87 -7.45 6.90
CA THR A 37 0.33 -7.01 6.22
C THR A 37 1.22 -8.20 5.92
N PHE A 38 1.67 -8.30 4.67
CA PHE A 38 2.73 -9.20 4.28
C PHE A 38 3.83 -8.40 3.59
N THR A 39 5.06 -8.54 4.04
CA THR A 39 6.21 -7.80 3.50
C THR A 39 7.45 -8.66 3.50
N ASP A 40 8.29 -8.46 2.49
CA ASP A 40 9.68 -8.87 2.56
C ASP A 40 10.48 -7.74 3.24
N VAL A 41 11.14 -8.06 4.35
CA VAL A 41 12.09 -7.18 5.04
C VAL A 41 13.45 -7.35 4.37
N GLY A 42 14.08 -6.23 4.00
CA GLY A 42 15.31 -6.24 3.21
C GLY A 42 15.10 -6.79 1.80
N GLU A 43 16.06 -7.60 1.34
CA GLU A 43 16.04 -8.21 0.00
C GLU A 43 16.25 -9.74 0.09
N PRO A 44 15.21 -10.52 0.45
CA PRO A 44 15.28 -11.97 0.42
C PRO A 44 15.58 -12.47 -1.00
N GLY A 45 16.47 -13.46 -1.12
CA GLY A 45 16.88 -14.02 -2.42
C GLY A 45 15.73 -14.64 -3.22
N ILE A 46 14.68 -15.07 -2.53
CA ILE A 46 13.39 -15.51 -3.08
C ILE A 46 12.29 -14.71 -2.38
N LYS A 47 11.47 -14.01 -3.17
CA LYS A 47 10.33 -13.25 -2.68
C LYS A 47 9.34 -14.15 -1.95
N GLY A 48 8.82 -13.61 -0.85
CA GLY A 48 7.85 -14.31 -0.02
C GLY A 48 6.46 -14.38 -0.65
N GLN A 49 5.65 -15.30 -0.14
CA GLN A 49 4.22 -15.36 -0.38
C GLN A 49 3.49 -15.82 0.88
N ALA A 50 2.31 -15.28 1.12
CA ALA A 50 1.38 -15.75 2.12
C ALA A 50 -0.02 -15.95 1.52
N SER A 51 -0.69 -17.01 1.96
CA SER A 51 -2.09 -17.28 1.62
C SER A 51 -2.81 -17.89 2.81
N TYR A 52 -4.12 -17.73 2.82
CA TYR A 52 -5.00 -18.26 3.86
C TYR A 52 -6.17 -18.99 3.19
N ARG A 53 -6.57 -20.14 3.76
CA ARG A 53 -7.65 -20.97 3.22
C ARG A 53 -8.68 -21.30 4.30
N GLU A 54 -9.93 -21.00 3.99
CA GLU A 54 -11.11 -21.51 4.69
C GLU A 54 -11.62 -22.83 4.03
N PRO A 55 -12.36 -23.69 4.76
CA PRO A 55 -12.73 -23.56 6.17
C PRO A 55 -11.64 -24.03 7.15
N ASP A 56 -10.53 -24.58 6.63
CA ASP A 56 -9.49 -25.22 7.44
C ASP A 56 -8.67 -24.24 8.30
N GLN A 57 -8.87 -22.94 8.12
CA GLN A 57 -8.13 -21.86 8.77
C GLN A 57 -6.60 -22.00 8.66
N LYS A 58 -6.13 -22.53 7.52
CA LYS A 58 -4.70 -22.82 7.29
C LYS A 58 -4.00 -21.68 6.58
N TYR A 59 -2.85 -21.31 7.11
CA TYR A 59 -1.91 -20.41 6.45
C TYR A 59 -0.86 -21.21 5.70
N ARG A 60 -0.56 -20.78 4.47
CA ARG A 60 0.66 -21.19 3.77
C ARG A 60 1.52 -19.96 3.60
N ILE A 61 2.68 -19.98 4.23
CA ILE A 61 3.69 -18.93 4.14
C ILE A 61 4.95 -19.58 3.57
N SER A 62 5.50 -18.98 2.53
CA SER A 62 6.77 -19.36 1.94
C SER A 62 7.62 -18.13 1.77
N GLY A 63 8.93 -18.29 1.88
CA GLY A 63 9.88 -17.21 1.67
C GLY A 63 11.29 -17.74 1.80
N SER A 64 12.24 -16.84 1.64
CA SER A 64 13.64 -17.08 1.97
C SER A 64 14.10 -16.03 2.96
N GLY A 65 15.35 -16.17 3.40
CA GLY A 65 15.97 -15.20 4.25
C GLY A 65 17.36 -15.64 4.65
N GLU A 66 17.97 -14.82 5.49
CA GLU A 66 19.23 -15.12 6.14
C GLU A 66 19.06 -15.08 7.66
N ASN A 67 20.10 -15.50 8.38
CA ASN A 67 20.11 -15.38 9.83
C ASN A 67 19.96 -13.91 10.23
N ILE A 68 19.11 -13.65 11.22
CA ILE A 68 18.80 -12.30 11.71
C ILE A 68 19.84 -11.91 12.77
N TRP A 69 21.07 -11.67 12.31
CA TRP A 69 22.19 -11.19 13.14
C TRP A 69 22.94 -10.06 12.40
N TYR A 70 23.59 -9.17 13.17
CA TYR A 70 24.40 -8.05 12.67
C TYR A 70 23.62 -6.90 12.01
N GLY A 71 24.06 -6.43 10.83
CA GLY A 71 23.65 -5.16 10.22
C GLY A 71 22.64 -5.26 9.08
N ARG A 72 22.09 -6.46 8.80
CA ARG A 72 21.10 -6.65 7.74
C ARG A 72 20.12 -7.75 8.09
N ASP A 73 18.85 -7.42 7.96
CA ASP A 73 17.75 -8.36 8.05
C ASP A 73 17.22 -8.69 6.66
N SER A 74 16.97 -9.96 6.41
CA SER A 74 16.40 -10.45 5.14
C SER A 74 15.46 -11.61 5.41
N PHE A 75 14.15 -11.37 5.37
CA PHE A 75 13.11 -12.39 5.60
C PHE A 75 11.72 -11.93 5.15
N SER A 76 10.79 -12.87 5.02
CA SER A 76 9.37 -12.57 4.79
C SER A 76 8.57 -12.53 6.09
N LEU A 77 7.75 -11.49 6.28
CA LEU A 77 6.97 -11.25 7.50
C LEU A 77 5.48 -11.12 7.18
N LEU A 78 4.68 -11.97 7.81
CA LEU A 78 3.22 -11.82 7.90
C LEU A 78 2.87 -11.24 9.26
N SER A 79 2.24 -10.07 9.31
CA SER A 79 1.96 -9.34 10.54
C SER A 79 0.57 -8.71 10.59
N LYS A 80 0.16 -8.39 11.81
CA LYS A 80 -1.04 -7.63 12.13
C LYS A 80 -0.59 -6.39 12.89
N LYS A 81 -1.16 -5.22 12.54
CA LYS A 81 -0.90 -3.98 13.25
C LYS A 81 -1.50 -3.99 14.66
#